data_AF-A0A3D1WRQ9-F1
#
_entry.id   AF-A0A3D1WRQ9-F1
#
_cell.length_a   1.000
_cell.length_b   1.000
_cell.length_c   1.000
_cell.angle_alpha   90.00
_cell.angle_beta   90.00
_cell.angle_gamma   90.00
#
_symmetry.space_group_name_H-M   'P 1'
#
loop_
_entity.id
_entity.type
_entity.pdbx_description
1 polymer ?
#
loop_
_entity_poly.entity_id
_entity_poly.type
_entity_poly.pdbx_seq_one_letter_code
_entity_poly.pdbx_strand_id
1 'polypeptide(L)'
;MPNNTAAVSTTKGVAGGYFFTAPYGTALPTDNTTQLNEAFTCVGYVSDAGVTHSKSGSSTNFHDLNGDVIASATSDTERTMQQKFVEVNEASLKEFYGQGNVTVSNDMITVIDTNAEMPERSIVLELVLKDGRKFRRVIPRAKATEWGDMVDVATDLAGFELTYTKFADAEGAYEHDYIDKVA
;
A
#
# COMPACT_ATOMS: atom_id res chain seq x y z
N MET A 1 -0.22 27.97 16.07
CA MET A 1 -1.46 27.44 16.66
C MET A 1 -1.10 26.58 17.86
N PRO A 2 -1.88 26.61 18.95
CA PRO A 2 -1.67 25.69 20.08
C PRO A 2 -2.07 24.25 19.68
N ASN A 3 -1.58 23.28 20.44
CA ASN A 3 -1.97 21.87 20.28
C ASN A 3 -3.50 21.72 20.41
N ASN A 4 -4.12 20.95 19.51
CA ASN A 4 -5.56 20.70 19.50
C ASN A 4 -5.85 19.20 19.64
N THR A 5 -6.44 18.78 20.75
CA THR A 5 -6.79 17.38 21.01
C THR A 5 -7.88 16.85 20.06
N ALA A 6 -8.67 17.71 19.43
CA ALA A 6 -9.61 17.33 18.38
C ALA A 6 -8.92 16.88 17.08
N ALA A 7 -7.63 17.24 16.88
CA ALA A 7 -6.84 16.80 15.75
C ALA A 7 -6.19 15.41 15.94
N VAL A 8 -6.28 14.82 17.13
CA VAL A 8 -5.74 13.49 17.42
C VAL A 8 -6.73 12.41 16.97
N SER A 9 -6.26 11.42 16.22
CA SER A 9 -7.11 10.37 15.64
C SER A 9 -6.36 9.05 15.52
N THR A 10 -7.08 7.95 15.69
CA THR A 10 -6.69 6.67 15.09
C THR A 10 -7.18 6.63 13.65
N THR A 11 -6.62 5.75 12.83
CA THR A 11 -7.08 5.46 11.47
C THR A 11 -7.84 4.14 11.45
N LYS A 12 -8.96 4.11 10.73
CA LYS A 12 -9.78 2.91 10.51
C LYS A 12 -10.14 2.80 9.03
N GLY A 13 -10.35 1.59 8.53
CA GLY A 13 -10.91 1.40 7.19
C GLY A 13 -12.37 1.88 7.11
N VAL A 14 -12.77 2.42 5.97
CA VAL A 14 -14.18 2.69 5.65
C VAL A 14 -14.97 1.38 5.58
N ALA A 15 -16.17 1.37 6.16
CA ALA A 15 -17.08 0.22 6.07
C ALA A 15 -17.51 -0.02 4.61
N GLY A 16 -17.45 -1.27 4.16
CA GLY A 16 -17.76 -1.65 2.77
C GLY A 16 -16.54 -1.77 1.84
N GLY A 17 -15.35 -1.39 2.29
CA GLY A 17 -14.09 -1.58 1.57
C GLY A 17 -13.13 -0.42 1.79
N TYR A 18 -11.84 -0.72 1.95
CA TYR A 18 -10.83 0.29 2.31
C TYR A 18 -9.45 0.11 1.71
N PHE A 19 -9.16 -1.03 1.09
CA PHE A 19 -7.91 -1.24 0.35
C PHE A 19 -8.28 -1.61 -1.07
N PHE A 20 -8.01 -0.71 -2.01
CA PHE A 20 -8.39 -0.88 -3.40
C PHE A 20 -7.15 -0.88 -4.30
N THR A 21 -7.12 -1.78 -5.28
CA THR A 21 -6.04 -1.87 -6.27
C THR A 21 -6.61 -1.82 -7.68
N ALA A 22 -5.85 -1.24 -8.61
CA ALA A 22 -6.16 -1.20 -10.03
C ALA A 22 -4.86 -1.36 -10.85
N PRO A 23 -4.94 -1.70 -12.15
CA PRO A 23 -3.78 -1.63 -13.04
C PRO A 23 -3.16 -0.22 -13.03
N TYR A 24 -1.84 -0.13 -13.07
CA TYR A 24 -1.16 1.16 -13.23
C TYR A 24 -1.67 1.91 -14.47
N GLY A 25 -1.81 3.23 -14.34
CA GLY A 25 -2.39 4.10 -15.38
C GLY A 25 -3.91 4.25 -15.30
N THR A 26 -4.56 3.57 -14.37
CA THR A 26 -5.97 3.83 -14.03
C THR A 26 -6.15 5.26 -13.53
N ALA A 27 -7.22 5.93 -13.95
CA ALA A 27 -7.51 7.30 -13.52
C ALA A 27 -7.62 7.40 -11.98
N LEU A 28 -6.78 8.26 -11.39
CA LEU A 28 -6.68 8.43 -9.95
C LEU A 28 -7.67 9.51 -9.45
N PRO A 29 -8.24 9.34 -8.25
CA PRO A 29 -9.06 10.39 -7.64
C PRO A 29 -8.17 11.56 -7.19
N THR A 30 -8.73 12.77 -7.23
CA THR A 30 -8.05 14.01 -6.82
C THR A 30 -8.64 14.64 -5.55
N ASP A 31 -9.51 13.92 -4.85
CA ASP A 31 -10.18 14.31 -3.61
C ASP A 31 -10.60 13.05 -2.83
N ASN A 32 -11.24 13.20 -1.66
CA ASN A 32 -11.69 12.11 -0.79
C ASN A 32 -13.21 11.84 -0.83
N THR A 33 -13.90 12.30 -1.87
CA THR A 33 -15.37 12.23 -2.03
C THR A 33 -15.82 11.59 -3.34
N THR A 34 -15.03 11.75 -4.40
CA THR A 34 -15.29 11.24 -5.73
C THR A 34 -15.20 9.71 -5.71
N GLN A 35 -16.16 9.06 -6.37
CA GLN A 35 -16.16 7.60 -6.50
C GLN A 35 -14.91 7.13 -7.25
N LEU A 36 -14.33 6.00 -6.84
CA LEU A 36 -13.19 5.41 -7.52
C LEU A 36 -13.58 4.91 -8.91
N ASN A 37 -12.61 4.90 -9.82
CA ASN A 37 -12.77 4.25 -11.12
C ASN A 37 -13.15 2.77 -10.94
N GLU A 38 -14.01 2.22 -11.79
CA GLU A 38 -14.51 0.84 -11.69
C GLU A 38 -13.41 -0.23 -11.76
N ALA A 39 -12.24 0.10 -12.32
CA ALA A 39 -11.07 -0.78 -12.31
C ALA A 39 -10.43 -0.96 -10.93
N PHE A 40 -10.78 -0.11 -9.94
CA PHE A 40 -10.37 -0.30 -8.56
C PHE A 40 -11.22 -1.38 -7.88
N THR A 41 -10.58 -2.50 -7.58
CA THR A 41 -11.20 -3.63 -6.88
C THR A 41 -10.79 -3.61 -5.41
N CYS A 42 -11.77 -3.79 -4.51
CA CYS A 42 -11.47 -3.96 -3.08
C CYS A 42 -10.76 -5.30 -2.87
N VAL A 43 -9.61 -5.27 -2.20
CA VAL A 43 -8.80 -6.48 -1.93
C VAL A 43 -9.35 -7.27 -0.74
N GLY A 44 -10.05 -6.59 0.18
CA GLY A 44 -10.68 -7.21 1.35
C GLY A 44 -10.06 -6.76 2.66
N TYR A 45 -10.18 -7.60 3.69
CA TYR A 45 -9.67 -7.27 5.02
C TYR A 45 -8.14 -7.24 5.10
N VAL A 46 -7.62 -6.21 5.77
CA VAL A 46 -6.24 -6.11 6.25
C VAL A 46 -6.21 -6.43 7.75
N SER A 47 -5.13 -7.06 8.23
CA SER A 47 -4.96 -7.40 9.65
C SER A 47 -5.02 -6.17 10.57
N ASP A 48 -5.17 -6.42 11.88
CA ASP A 48 -5.18 -5.39 12.92
C ASP A 48 -3.83 -4.68 13.10
N ALA A 49 -2.74 -5.24 12.57
CA ALA A 49 -1.45 -4.56 12.43
C ALA A 49 -1.51 -3.36 11.46
N GLY A 50 -2.54 -3.29 10.62
CA GLY A 50 -2.79 -2.16 9.72
C GLY A 50 -1.87 -2.12 8.51
N VAL A 51 -1.60 -0.90 8.04
CA VAL A 51 -0.74 -0.63 6.87
C VAL A 51 0.44 0.22 7.32
N THR A 52 1.64 -0.32 7.17
CA THR A 52 2.89 0.37 7.54
C THR A 52 3.49 1.03 6.30
N HIS A 53 3.81 2.32 6.39
CA HIS A 53 4.50 3.05 5.33
C HIS A 53 5.90 3.43 5.77
N SER A 54 6.90 3.08 4.96
CA SER A 54 8.30 3.29 5.31
C SER A 54 9.01 4.18 4.27
N LYS A 55 9.97 4.96 4.77
CA LYS A 55 10.89 5.81 4.00
C LYS A 55 12.30 5.45 4.44
N SER A 56 13.05 4.82 3.54
CA SER A 56 14.48 4.55 3.71
C SER A 56 15.27 5.37 2.70
N GLY A 57 16.54 5.62 3.02
CA GLY A 57 17.48 6.25 2.11
C GLY A 57 18.89 5.76 2.44
N SER A 58 19.69 5.58 1.40
CA SER A 58 21.12 5.30 1.51
C SER A 58 21.91 6.55 1.12
N SER A 59 23.10 6.72 1.68
CA SER A 59 24.02 7.78 1.31
C SER A 59 25.41 7.22 1.05
N THR A 60 26.04 7.70 0.00
CA THR A 60 27.46 7.46 -0.27
C THR A 60 28.26 8.59 0.38
N ASN A 61 29.18 8.23 1.29
CA ASN A 61 30.12 9.16 1.88
C ASN A 61 31.40 9.23 1.02
N PHE A 62 31.87 10.44 0.79
CA PHE A 62 33.16 10.70 0.14
C PHE A 62 34.18 11.03 1.22
N HIS A 63 35.31 10.33 1.20
CA HIS A 63 36.38 10.48 2.18
C HIS A 63 37.56 11.22 1.56
N ASP A 64 38.31 11.98 2.37
CA ASP A 64 39.60 12.53 1.97
C ASP A 64 40.71 11.45 2.04
N LEU A 65 41.93 11.85 1.68
CA LEU A 65 43.09 10.95 1.71
C LEU A 65 43.51 10.51 3.12
N ASN A 66 43.04 11.21 4.16
CA ASN A 66 43.29 10.85 5.55
C ASN A 66 42.20 9.89 6.10
N GLY A 67 41.14 9.65 5.33
CA GLY A 67 40.02 8.79 5.70
C GLY A 67 38.83 9.54 6.32
N ASP A 68 38.89 10.87 6.42
CA ASP A 68 37.82 11.68 6.99
C ASP A 68 36.69 11.89 5.99
N VAL A 69 35.43 11.79 6.43
CA VAL A 69 34.27 12.08 5.57
C VAL A 69 34.23 13.57 5.25
N ILE A 70 34.31 13.94 3.97
CA ILE A 70 34.31 15.33 3.49
C ILE A 70 33.05 15.72 2.72
N ALA A 71 32.27 14.76 2.24
CA ALA A 71 30.96 15.00 1.63
C ALA A 71 30.08 13.75 1.75
N SER A 72 28.76 13.92 1.60
CA SER A 72 27.82 12.82 1.44
C SER A 72 26.80 13.14 0.35
N ALA A 73 26.41 12.14 -0.43
CA ALA A 73 25.35 12.23 -1.42
C ALA A 73 24.33 11.13 -1.18
N THR A 74 23.03 11.45 -1.28
CA THR A 74 21.97 10.44 -1.26
C THR A 74 22.11 9.55 -2.50
N SER A 75 22.32 8.26 -2.28
CA SER A 75 22.47 7.27 -3.36
C SER A 75 21.10 6.75 -3.80
N ASP A 76 20.26 6.37 -2.85
CA ASP A 76 18.92 5.85 -3.14
C ASP A 76 17.91 6.35 -2.12
N THR A 77 16.66 6.42 -2.53
CA THR A 77 15.52 6.72 -1.66
C THR A 77 14.41 5.75 -1.99
N GLU A 78 14.04 4.95 -1.01
CA GLU A 78 13.01 3.93 -1.18
C GLU A 78 11.78 4.27 -0.33
N ARG A 79 10.61 3.91 -0.87
CA ARG A 79 9.32 4.08 -0.23
C ARG A 79 8.60 2.76 -0.31
N THR A 80 8.16 2.24 0.82
CA THR A 80 7.41 0.98 0.85
C THR A 80 6.08 1.12 1.59
N MET A 81 5.20 0.17 1.33
CA MET A 81 3.97 -0.05 2.07
C MET A 81 3.84 -1.55 2.34
N GLN A 82 3.75 -1.93 3.61
CA GLN A 82 3.58 -3.31 4.05
C GLN A 82 2.21 -3.49 4.69
N GLN A 83 1.57 -4.62 4.40
CA GLN A 83 0.29 -5.02 4.96
C GLN A 83 0.10 -6.53 4.86
N LYS A 84 -0.75 -7.09 5.72
CA LYS A 84 -1.22 -8.49 5.63
C LYS A 84 -2.69 -8.53 5.25
N PHE A 85 -3.01 -9.06 4.07
CA PHE A 85 -4.40 -9.35 3.71
C PHE A 85 -4.84 -10.60 4.45
N VAL A 86 -5.98 -10.55 5.16
CA VAL A 86 -6.52 -11.65 5.97
C VAL A 86 -7.84 -12.19 5.45
N GLU A 87 -8.23 -11.73 4.25
CA GLU A 87 -9.34 -12.29 3.51
C GLU A 87 -8.79 -13.14 2.36
N VAL A 88 -9.18 -14.42 2.30
CA VAL A 88 -8.77 -15.33 1.23
C VAL A 88 -9.81 -15.24 0.11
N ASN A 89 -9.55 -14.37 -0.86
CA ASN A 89 -10.44 -14.13 -2.00
C ASN A 89 -9.62 -13.97 -3.29
N GLU A 90 -10.31 -13.85 -4.43
CA GLU A 90 -9.65 -13.71 -5.73
C GLU A 90 -8.70 -12.50 -5.77
N ALA A 91 -9.11 -11.37 -5.21
CA ALA A 91 -8.34 -10.13 -5.27
C ALA A 91 -7.05 -10.22 -4.44
N SER A 92 -7.11 -10.69 -3.19
CA SER A 92 -5.95 -10.83 -2.33
C SER A 92 -4.95 -11.84 -2.88
N LEU A 93 -5.45 -12.96 -3.42
CA LEU A 93 -4.62 -13.96 -4.09
C LEU A 93 -3.96 -13.39 -5.36
N LYS A 94 -4.66 -12.56 -6.14
CA LYS A 94 -4.10 -11.92 -7.34
C LYS A 94 -3.02 -10.89 -7.01
N GLU A 95 -3.17 -10.16 -5.92
CA GLU A 95 -2.13 -9.24 -5.45
C GLU A 95 -0.92 -9.96 -4.86
N PHE A 96 -1.09 -11.18 -4.31
CA PHE A 96 0.03 -11.96 -3.76
C PHE A 96 0.74 -12.81 -4.82
N TYR A 97 0.00 -13.59 -5.61
CA TYR A 97 0.57 -14.53 -6.60
C TYR A 97 0.66 -13.96 -8.00
N GLY A 98 0.05 -12.81 -8.28
CA GLY A 98 0.02 -12.21 -9.61
C GLY A 98 -1.30 -12.46 -10.36
N GLN A 99 -1.69 -11.45 -11.14
CA GLN A 99 -3.03 -11.35 -11.73
C GLN A 99 -3.38 -12.50 -12.70
N GLY A 100 -2.38 -13.05 -13.40
CA GLY A 100 -2.54 -14.17 -14.34
C GLY A 100 -2.42 -15.55 -13.71
N ASN A 101 -1.98 -15.64 -12.46
CA ASN A 101 -1.75 -16.90 -11.74
C ASN A 101 -2.99 -17.36 -10.96
N VAL A 102 -4.04 -16.55 -10.92
CA VAL A 102 -5.27 -16.83 -10.19
C VAL A 102 -6.44 -16.90 -11.16
N THR A 103 -7.16 -18.01 -11.13
CA THR A 103 -8.36 -18.23 -11.93
C THR A 103 -9.52 -18.66 -11.06
N VAL A 104 -10.72 -18.20 -11.39
CA VAL A 104 -11.95 -18.58 -10.70
C VAL A 104 -12.82 -19.38 -11.68
N SER A 105 -13.22 -20.57 -11.27
CA SER A 105 -14.09 -21.44 -12.04
C SER A 105 -15.11 -22.09 -11.11
N ASN A 106 -16.39 -21.83 -11.35
CA ASN A 106 -17.49 -22.29 -10.48
C ASN A 106 -17.23 -21.86 -9.01
N ASP A 107 -17.14 -22.83 -8.10
CA ASP A 107 -16.96 -22.63 -6.66
C ASP A 107 -15.49 -22.75 -6.19
N MET A 108 -14.53 -22.68 -7.12
CA MET A 108 -13.10 -22.87 -6.81
C MET A 108 -12.24 -21.74 -7.36
N ILE A 109 -11.34 -21.24 -6.51
CA ILE A 109 -10.21 -20.41 -6.91
C ILE A 109 -8.98 -21.32 -7.08
N THR A 110 -8.35 -21.26 -8.24
CA THR A 110 -7.09 -21.98 -8.53
C THR A 110 -5.95 -20.98 -8.59
N VAL A 111 -4.88 -21.27 -7.84
CA VAL A 111 -3.63 -20.51 -7.84
C VAL A 111 -2.52 -21.37 -8.40
N ILE A 112 -1.76 -20.85 -9.36
CA ILE A 112 -0.54 -21.46 -9.87
C ILE A 112 0.62 -20.51 -9.56
N ASP A 113 1.40 -20.85 -8.54
CA ASP A 113 2.54 -20.03 -8.14
C ASP A 113 3.68 -20.13 -9.18
N THR A 114 4.14 -18.98 -9.66
CA THR A 114 5.17 -18.88 -10.70
C THR A 114 6.09 -17.69 -10.43
N ASN A 115 7.28 -17.70 -11.03
CA ASN A 115 8.20 -16.56 -11.01
C ASN A 115 7.82 -15.43 -11.98
N ALA A 116 6.53 -15.29 -12.31
CA ALA A 116 6.07 -14.22 -13.17
C ALA A 116 6.32 -12.86 -12.49
N GLU A 117 6.75 -11.88 -13.28
CA GLU A 117 6.98 -10.54 -12.75
C GLU A 117 5.66 -9.91 -12.29
N MET A 118 5.65 -9.37 -11.07
CA MET A 118 4.46 -8.68 -10.54
C MET A 118 4.17 -7.40 -11.33
N PRO A 119 2.91 -7.17 -11.72
CA PRO A 119 2.55 -5.94 -12.42
C PRO A 119 2.60 -4.74 -11.48
N GLU A 120 2.78 -3.57 -12.08
CA GLU A 120 2.59 -2.30 -11.37
C GLU A 120 1.10 -2.02 -11.17
N ARG A 121 0.78 -1.49 -9.99
CA ARG A 121 -0.57 -1.22 -9.51
C ARG A 121 -0.70 0.23 -9.08
N SER A 122 -1.91 0.75 -9.19
CA SER A 122 -2.33 1.94 -8.46
C SER A 122 -3.14 1.49 -7.25
N ILE A 123 -2.92 2.12 -6.10
CA ILE A 123 -3.54 1.71 -4.82
C ILE A 123 -4.26 2.90 -4.21
N VAL A 124 -5.45 2.68 -3.68
CA VAL A 124 -6.20 3.67 -2.90
C VAL A 124 -6.59 3.06 -1.56
N LEU A 125 -6.31 3.81 -0.48
CA LEU A 125 -6.83 3.53 0.85
C LEU A 125 -7.94 4.50 1.20
N GLU A 126 -9.09 3.97 1.62
CA GLU A 126 -10.22 4.75 2.14
C GLU A 126 -10.25 4.60 3.66
N LEU A 127 -9.84 5.65 4.36
CA LEU A 127 -9.69 5.66 5.82
C LEU A 127 -10.63 6.68 6.47
N VAL A 128 -10.94 6.42 7.74
CA VAL A 128 -11.74 7.28 8.60
C VAL A 128 -10.93 7.62 9.84
N LEU A 129 -10.88 8.92 10.14
CA LEU A 129 -10.29 9.49 11.35
C LEU A 129 -11.38 9.70 12.42
N LYS A 130 -10.99 10.28 13.57
CA LYS A 130 -11.93 10.66 14.61
C LYS A 130 -13.05 11.57 14.06
N ASP A 131 -14.25 11.43 14.62
CA ASP A 131 -15.43 12.22 14.28
C ASP A 131 -15.89 12.08 12.81
N GLY A 132 -15.51 10.99 12.15
CA GLY A 132 -15.96 10.66 10.79
C GLY A 132 -15.22 11.40 9.67
N ARG A 133 -14.13 12.10 10.01
CA ARG A 133 -13.27 12.81 9.04
C ARG A 133 -12.69 11.82 8.02
N LYS A 134 -12.88 12.10 6.74
CA LYS A 134 -12.39 11.25 5.65
C LYS A 134 -10.90 11.45 5.43
N PHE A 135 -10.21 10.35 5.21
CA PHE A 135 -8.82 10.32 4.80
C PHE A 135 -8.67 9.33 3.65
N ARG A 136 -8.50 9.85 2.44
CA ARG A 136 -8.10 9.05 1.29
C ARG A 136 -6.60 9.16 1.05
N ARG A 137 -5.92 8.03 0.89
CA ARG A 137 -4.52 7.97 0.45
C ARG A 137 -4.44 7.30 -0.91
N VAL A 138 -3.79 7.96 -1.85
CA VAL A 138 -3.59 7.47 -3.23
C VAL A 138 -2.12 7.20 -3.42
N ILE A 139 -1.77 5.99 -3.84
CA ILE A 139 -0.43 5.59 -4.24
C ILE A 139 -0.48 5.39 -5.76
N PRO A 140 0.04 6.35 -6.55
CA PRO A 140 -0.11 6.34 -8.01
C PRO A 140 0.46 5.08 -8.66
N ARG A 141 1.62 4.64 -8.16
CA ARG A 141 2.41 3.56 -8.75
C ARG A 141 3.12 2.77 -7.65
N ALA A 142 2.83 1.48 -7.59
CA ALA A 142 3.40 0.54 -6.65
C ALA A 142 3.61 -0.82 -7.30
N LYS A 143 4.57 -1.59 -6.82
CA LYS A 143 4.80 -2.98 -7.26
C LYS A 143 5.09 -3.84 -6.04
N ALA A 144 4.48 -5.01 -6.00
CA ALA A 144 4.79 -6.05 -5.02
C ALA A 144 6.26 -6.48 -5.19
N THR A 145 7.04 -6.39 -4.12
CA THR A 145 8.50 -6.63 -4.15
C THR A 145 8.98 -7.57 -3.06
N GLU A 146 8.24 -7.71 -1.96
CA GLU A 146 8.59 -8.63 -0.89
C GLU A 146 7.33 -9.35 -0.39
N TRP A 147 7.50 -10.62 -0.03
CA TRP A 147 6.45 -11.49 0.48
C TRP A 147 6.85 -11.94 1.88
N GLY A 148 5.91 -11.84 2.83
CA GLY A 148 6.06 -12.44 4.15
C GLY A 148 5.72 -13.93 4.13
N ASP A 149 6.13 -14.63 5.18
CA ASP A 149 5.86 -16.06 5.32
C ASP A 149 4.36 -16.32 5.49
N MET A 150 3.86 -17.36 4.81
CA MET A 150 2.52 -17.90 5.03
C MET A 150 2.60 -18.99 6.10
N VAL A 151 1.79 -18.85 7.15
CA VAL A 151 1.74 -19.81 8.27
C VAL A 151 0.35 -20.41 8.37
N ASP A 152 0.27 -21.73 8.22
CA ASP A 152 -0.98 -22.49 8.38
C ASP A 152 -1.11 -22.95 9.84
N VAL A 153 -1.97 -22.27 10.61
CA VAL A 153 -2.21 -22.59 12.01
C VAL A 153 -3.67 -22.37 12.40
N ALA A 154 -4.21 -23.21 13.27
CA ALA A 154 -5.62 -23.13 13.70
C ALA A 154 -5.92 -21.94 14.64
N THR A 155 -4.90 -21.25 15.14
CA THR A 155 -5.01 -20.19 16.16
C THR A 155 -4.78 -18.79 15.62
N ASP A 156 -4.53 -18.63 14.32
CA ASP A 156 -4.32 -17.34 13.66
C ASP A 156 -5.13 -17.26 12.36
N LEU A 157 -5.33 -16.04 11.85
CA LEU A 157 -5.94 -15.81 10.55
C LEU A 157 -4.97 -16.21 9.45
N ALA A 158 -5.48 -16.98 8.47
CA ALA A 158 -4.82 -17.13 7.19
C ALA A 158 -4.59 -15.75 6.57
N GLY A 159 -3.41 -15.51 6.01
CA GLY A 159 -3.15 -14.24 5.38
C GLY A 159 -1.88 -14.17 4.57
N PHE A 160 -1.83 -13.11 3.76
CA PHE A 160 -0.87 -12.87 2.70
C PHE A 160 -0.18 -11.54 3.00
N GLU A 161 1.00 -11.61 3.59
CA GLU A 161 1.79 -10.43 3.90
C GLU A 161 2.63 -10.01 2.69
N LEU A 162 2.53 -8.75 2.30
CA LEU A 162 3.18 -8.25 1.11
C LEU A 162 3.69 -6.83 1.31
N THR A 163 4.90 -6.56 0.85
CA THR A 163 5.46 -5.23 0.73
C THR A 163 5.36 -4.75 -0.71
N TYR A 164 4.76 -3.58 -0.89
CA TYR A 164 4.82 -2.83 -2.13
C TYR A 164 5.94 -1.78 -2.08
N THR A 165 6.85 -1.80 -3.04
CA THR A 165 7.70 -0.64 -3.33
C THR A 165 6.88 0.39 -4.12
N LYS A 166 6.88 1.64 -3.65
CA LYS A 166 6.21 2.79 -4.29
C LYS A 166 7.18 3.50 -5.22
N PHE A 167 6.67 3.94 -6.35
CA PHE A 167 7.40 4.74 -7.33
C PHE A 167 6.78 6.13 -7.45
N ALA A 168 7.61 7.12 -7.72
CA ALA A 168 7.13 8.47 -7.96
C ALA A 168 6.28 8.54 -9.25
N ASP A 169 5.26 9.39 -9.23
CA ASP A 169 4.56 9.84 -10.43
C ASP A 169 5.40 10.85 -11.24
N ALA A 170 4.79 11.42 -12.28
CA ALA A 170 5.44 12.38 -13.18
C ALA A 170 5.87 13.67 -12.45
N GLU A 171 5.22 14.00 -11.34
CA GLU A 171 5.47 15.17 -10.50
C GLU A 171 6.45 14.88 -9.36
N GLY A 172 6.94 13.64 -9.23
CA GLY A 172 7.87 13.24 -8.18
C GLY A 172 7.20 12.80 -6.87
N ALA A 173 5.87 12.70 -6.83
CA ALA A 173 5.11 12.30 -5.65
C ALA A 173 4.92 10.77 -5.60
N TYR A 174 5.16 10.19 -4.42
CA TYR A 174 4.98 8.75 -4.18
C TYR A 174 3.58 8.41 -3.63
N GLU A 175 2.89 9.41 -3.09
CA GLU A 175 1.53 9.31 -2.56
C GLU A 175 0.86 10.69 -2.51
N HIS A 176 -0.47 10.70 -2.59
CA HIS A 176 -1.32 11.88 -2.43
C HIS A 176 -2.37 11.63 -1.34
N ASP A 177 -2.41 12.49 -0.33
CA ASP A 177 -3.33 12.39 0.79
C ASP A 177 -4.40 13.49 0.73
N TYR A 178 -5.66 13.07 0.78
CA TYR A 178 -6.84 13.94 0.81
C TYR A 178 -7.56 13.76 2.15
N ILE A 179 -7.42 14.74 3.03
CA ILE A 179 -7.83 14.64 4.44
C ILE A 179 -8.76 15.79 4.81
N ASP A 180 -9.91 15.47 5.41
CA ASP A 180 -10.80 16.48 5.98
C ASP A 180 -10.11 17.21 7.13
N LYS A 181 -10.20 18.54 7.15
CA LYS A 181 -9.68 19.34 8.28
C LYS A 181 -10.55 19.14 9.53
N VAL A 182 -9.97 19.39 10.70
CA VAL A 182 -10.76 19.57 11.92
C VAL A 182 -11.61 20.83 11.74
N ALA A 183 -12.88 20.76 12.13
CA ALA A 183 -13.78 21.92 12.15
C ALA A 183 -13.29 23.01 13.11
#